data_AF-A0AAD7BQ92-F1
#
_entry.id   AF-A0AAD7BQ92-F1
#
_cell.length_a   1.000
_cell.length_b   1.000
_cell.length_c   1.000
_cell.angle_alpha   90.00
_cell.angle_beta   90.00
_cell.angle_gamma   90.00
#
_symmetry.space_group_name_H-M   'P 1'
#
loop_
_entity.id
_entity.type
_entity.pdbx_description
1 polymer ?
#
loop_
_entity_poly.entity_id
_entity_poly.type
_entity_poly.pdbx_seq_one_letter_code
_entity_poly.pdbx_strand_id
1 'polypeptide(L)'
;MRSSKLFTLLPFVHLAIAQNTWTFVPQGNSGIVPLELITLSPTLALMYDRPYANPLKLPNGESAWAGLWHFNNNSATPLDTITNTFCAGGAFISNGTLVAVGGQALDNIAGGGMAEDGRMGIRLFGPCTSADGSGPGCTVFEDPETLHLVVTRWYPTGLRIPDGSLMIIGGSDILTTFNALNISQNNYEFFPPRAGEEGTVRPSKFLNDTLPANLFPRSMVLPSGHVLMISNNQSVIYDIETNTELQRLPELPNGVRIGVPFDGFAQLLPLSGPDYEPTVLVCGGSNKPDTITLAEMSVNDSATTQCSRITVKTSAHEFHVAVP
;
A
#
# COMPACT_ATOMS: atom_id res chain seq x y z
N MET A 1 -40.95 -65.15 -1.62
CA MET A 1 -40.21 -64.06 -0.94
C MET A 1 -39.49 -63.24 -2.01
N ARG A 2 -40.06 -62.10 -2.41
CA ARG A 2 -39.42 -61.15 -3.34
C ARG A 2 -38.70 -60.10 -2.50
N SER A 3 -37.37 -60.04 -2.62
CA SER A 3 -36.52 -59.02 -2.00
C SER A 3 -36.62 -57.72 -2.82
N SER A 4 -37.20 -56.68 -2.24
CA SER A 4 -37.17 -55.31 -2.78
C SER A 4 -35.93 -54.60 -2.27
N LYS A 5 -34.95 -54.35 -3.16
CA LYS A 5 -33.83 -53.46 -2.86
C LYS A 5 -34.30 -52.01 -3.02
N LEU A 6 -34.38 -51.29 -1.91
CA LEU A 6 -34.66 -49.86 -1.86
C LEU A 6 -33.36 -49.12 -2.23
N PHE A 7 -33.32 -48.48 -3.41
CA PHE A 7 -32.25 -47.56 -3.79
C PHE A 7 -32.57 -46.19 -3.20
N THR A 8 -31.80 -45.77 -2.20
CA THR A 8 -31.88 -44.42 -1.63
C THR A 8 -31.13 -43.46 -2.56
N LEU A 9 -31.86 -42.64 -3.31
CA LEU A 9 -31.31 -41.50 -4.05
C LEU A 9 -30.89 -40.43 -3.02
N LEU A 10 -29.58 -40.21 -2.87
CA LEU A 10 -29.08 -39.02 -2.18
C LEU A 10 -29.36 -37.78 -3.03
N PRO A 11 -29.97 -36.72 -2.48
CA PRO A 11 -30.13 -35.48 -3.21
C PRO A 11 -28.76 -34.82 -3.38
N PHE A 12 -28.38 -34.55 -4.63
CA PHE A 12 -27.30 -33.61 -4.94
C PHE A 12 -27.74 -32.23 -4.44
N VAL A 13 -27.21 -31.82 -3.28
CA VAL A 13 -27.30 -30.42 -2.85
C VAL A 13 -26.39 -29.62 -3.77
N HIS A 14 -26.98 -28.99 -4.79
CA HIS A 14 -26.31 -27.89 -5.47
C HIS A 14 -26.14 -26.77 -4.45
N LEU A 15 -24.90 -26.54 -3.99
CA LEU A 15 -24.56 -25.26 -3.39
C LEU A 15 -24.79 -24.20 -4.48
N ALA A 16 -25.89 -23.46 -4.37
CA ALA A 16 -26.07 -22.25 -5.14
C ALA A 16 -24.94 -21.29 -4.75
N ILE A 17 -23.97 -21.11 -5.64
CA ILE A 17 -23.04 -19.99 -5.55
C ILE A 17 -23.93 -18.77 -5.76
N ALA A 18 -24.14 -17.97 -4.71
CA ALA A 18 -24.81 -16.69 -4.85
C ALA A 18 -24.01 -15.86 -5.86
N GLN A 19 -24.56 -15.70 -7.07
CA GLN A 19 -24.02 -14.77 -8.05
C GLN A 19 -24.36 -13.37 -7.56
N ASN A 20 -23.48 -12.81 -6.73
CA ASN A 20 -23.54 -11.40 -6.38
C ASN A 20 -23.36 -10.61 -7.68
N THR A 21 -24.44 -10.03 -8.18
CA THR A 21 -24.41 -9.19 -9.37
C THR A 21 -23.96 -7.79 -8.98
N TRP A 22 -22.89 -7.31 -9.60
CA TRP A 22 -22.47 -5.91 -9.48
C TRP A 22 -23.22 -5.09 -10.53
N THR A 23 -23.74 -3.94 -10.13
CA THR A 23 -24.33 -2.97 -11.05
C THR A 23 -23.63 -1.63 -10.88
N PHE A 24 -23.33 -0.97 -12.00
CA PHE A 24 -22.77 0.37 -11.98
C PHE A 24 -23.90 1.37 -11.75
N VAL A 25 -23.82 2.10 -10.63
CA VAL A 25 -24.77 3.17 -10.30
C VAL A 25 -23.96 4.47 -10.20
N PRO A 26 -23.99 5.33 -11.22
CA PRO A 26 -23.29 6.61 -11.15
C PRO A 26 -23.92 7.47 -10.05
N GLN A 27 -23.15 7.77 -9.02
CA GLN A 27 -23.57 8.58 -7.88
C GLN A 27 -22.47 9.60 -7.58
N GLY A 28 -22.78 10.88 -7.76
CA GLY A 28 -21.85 11.97 -7.50
C GLY A 28 -20.67 12.08 -8.48
N ASN A 29 -19.80 13.05 -8.21
CA ASN A 29 -18.55 13.27 -8.94
C ASN A 29 -17.54 13.87 -7.96
N SER A 30 -16.41 13.19 -7.74
CA SER A 30 -15.34 13.64 -6.85
C SER A 30 -14.58 14.85 -7.38
N GLY A 31 -14.58 15.05 -8.71
CA GLY A 31 -13.81 16.10 -9.37
C GLY A 31 -12.29 15.88 -9.37
N ILE A 32 -11.83 14.76 -8.82
CA ILE A 32 -10.45 14.23 -8.88
C ILE A 32 -10.51 12.71 -9.08
N VAL A 33 -9.45 12.10 -9.61
CA VAL A 33 -9.28 10.65 -9.66
C VAL A 33 -8.71 10.19 -8.31
N PRO A 34 -9.44 9.38 -7.52
CA PRO A 34 -8.94 8.91 -6.23
C PRO A 34 -7.89 7.80 -6.44
N LEU A 35 -6.69 8.18 -6.86
CA LEU A 35 -5.55 7.29 -7.05
C LEU A 35 -5.15 6.63 -5.73
N GLU A 36 -5.24 7.39 -4.64
CA GLU A 36 -5.15 6.90 -3.27
C GLU A 36 -6.46 7.25 -2.57
N LEU A 37 -7.16 6.24 -2.03
CA LEU A 37 -8.40 6.41 -1.28
C LEU A 37 -8.29 5.76 0.08
N ILE A 38 -8.49 6.55 1.13
CA ILE A 38 -8.34 6.12 2.52
C ILE A 38 -9.67 6.32 3.23
N THR A 39 -10.33 5.23 3.61
CA THR A 39 -11.56 5.30 4.42
C THR A 39 -11.22 5.77 5.82
N LEU A 40 -11.69 6.94 6.20
CA LEU A 40 -11.47 7.56 7.51
C LEU A 40 -12.55 7.13 8.52
N SER A 41 -13.79 7.00 8.03
CA SER A 41 -14.96 6.60 8.80
C SER A 41 -16.00 5.95 7.88
N PRO A 42 -17.12 5.43 8.41
CA PRO A 42 -18.23 4.96 7.57
C PRO A 42 -18.82 6.04 6.64
N THR A 43 -18.55 7.32 6.90
CA THR A 43 -19.16 8.45 6.17
C THR A 43 -18.15 9.27 5.37
N LEU A 44 -16.85 9.06 5.56
CA LEU A 44 -15.81 9.93 5.04
C LEU A 44 -14.60 9.13 4.53
N ALA A 45 -14.07 9.53 3.38
CA ALA A 45 -12.78 9.08 2.89
C ALA A 45 -11.90 10.27 2.47
N LEU A 46 -10.59 10.12 2.62
CA LEU A 46 -9.59 11.00 2.03
C LEU A 46 -9.19 10.47 0.66
N MET A 47 -8.97 11.37 -0.28
CA MET A 47 -8.53 11.09 -1.64
C MET A 47 -7.31 11.93 -1.98
N TYR A 48 -6.31 11.31 -2.62
CA TYR A 48 -5.22 12.00 -3.31
C TYR A 48 -5.21 11.64 -4.80
N ASP A 49 -4.81 12.61 -5.61
CA ASP A 49 -4.71 12.56 -7.07
C ASP A 49 -3.40 13.22 -7.54
N ARG A 50 -3.23 13.33 -8.84
CA ARG A 50 -2.22 14.13 -9.52
C ARG A 50 -2.62 15.61 -9.57
N PRO A 51 -1.65 16.55 -9.49
CA PRO A 51 -1.87 18.00 -9.58
C PRO A 51 -2.15 18.44 -11.02
N TYR A 52 -3.26 17.95 -11.59
CA TYR A 52 -3.71 18.26 -12.95
C TYR A 52 -4.77 19.38 -12.95
N ALA A 53 -5.33 19.66 -14.12
CA ALA A 53 -6.46 20.57 -14.30
C ALA A 53 -7.78 19.98 -13.76
N ASN A 54 -7.77 19.53 -12.52
CA ASN A 54 -8.87 18.80 -11.91
C ASN A 54 -10.12 19.67 -11.76
N PRO A 55 -11.33 19.13 -12.01
CA PRO A 55 -12.59 19.84 -11.80
C PRO A 55 -12.85 20.27 -10.35
N LEU A 56 -12.36 19.54 -9.35
CA LEU A 56 -12.46 19.94 -7.95
C LEU A 56 -11.60 21.18 -7.71
N LYS A 57 -12.21 22.27 -7.21
CA LYS A 57 -11.54 23.56 -7.03
C LYS A 57 -11.43 23.95 -5.57
N LEU A 58 -10.29 24.49 -5.18
CA LEU A 58 -10.09 25.21 -3.93
C LEU A 58 -10.88 26.54 -3.93
N PRO A 59 -11.12 27.16 -2.76
CA PRO A 59 -11.82 28.45 -2.68
C PRO A 59 -11.17 29.59 -3.47
N ASN A 60 -9.85 29.52 -3.71
CA ASN A 60 -9.10 30.47 -4.53
C ASN A 60 -9.25 30.23 -6.05
N GLY A 61 -9.96 29.17 -6.45
CA GLY A 61 -10.19 28.79 -7.86
C GLY A 61 -9.16 27.84 -8.45
N GLU A 62 -8.09 27.50 -7.74
CA GLU A 62 -7.06 26.56 -8.19
C GLU A 62 -7.58 25.12 -8.16
N SER A 63 -6.99 24.27 -9.00
CA SER A 63 -7.31 22.83 -9.04
C SER A 63 -6.81 22.14 -7.78
N ALA A 64 -7.69 21.44 -7.08
CA ALA A 64 -7.31 20.56 -5.98
C ALA A 64 -6.86 19.20 -6.52
N TRP A 65 -5.88 18.58 -5.86
CA TRP A 65 -5.50 17.17 -6.07
C TRP A 65 -5.58 16.36 -4.78
N ALA A 66 -6.21 16.92 -3.76
CA ALA A 66 -6.64 16.22 -2.57
C ALA A 66 -8.09 16.60 -2.27
N GLY A 67 -8.81 15.71 -1.60
CA GLY A 67 -10.19 15.98 -1.21
C GLY A 67 -10.75 14.96 -0.24
N LEU A 68 -11.85 15.35 0.41
CA LEU A 68 -12.69 14.46 1.19
C LEU A 68 -13.87 13.99 0.35
N TRP A 69 -14.16 12.70 0.38
CA TRP A 69 -15.37 12.12 -0.18
C TRP A 69 -16.38 11.79 0.91
N HIS A 70 -17.60 12.27 0.74
CA HIS A 70 -18.72 12.08 1.67
C HIS A 70 -19.63 10.96 1.18
N PHE A 71 -19.56 9.78 1.80
CA PHE A 71 -20.38 8.64 1.41
C PHE A 71 -21.89 8.87 1.60
N ASN A 72 -22.29 9.79 2.48
CA ASN A 72 -23.69 10.06 2.81
C ASN A 72 -24.45 10.76 1.68
N ASN A 73 -23.76 11.61 0.90
CA ASN A 73 -24.39 12.44 -0.12
C ASN A 73 -23.67 12.39 -1.48
N ASN A 74 -22.62 11.55 -1.60
CA ASN A 74 -21.81 11.38 -2.80
C ASN A 74 -21.24 12.71 -3.33
N SER A 75 -20.66 13.51 -2.43
CA SER A 75 -20.03 14.79 -2.76
C SER A 75 -18.58 14.83 -2.31
N ALA A 76 -17.81 15.78 -2.87
CA ALA A 76 -16.42 16.00 -2.49
C ALA A 76 -16.19 17.42 -1.95
N THR A 77 -15.26 17.52 -1.01
CA THR A 77 -14.73 18.79 -0.50
C THR A 77 -13.24 18.87 -0.85
N PRO A 78 -12.76 19.96 -1.47
CA PRO A 78 -11.33 20.11 -1.77
C PRO A 78 -10.50 20.19 -0.49
N LEU A 79 -9.30 19.63 -0.53
CA LEU A 79 -8.27 19.86 0.48
C LEU A 79 -7.08 20.55 -0.18
N ASP A 80 -6.51 21.50 0.53
CA ASP A 80 -5.29 22.18 0.09
C ASP A 80 -4.07 21.32 0.38
N THR A 81 -3.13 21.32 -0.55
CA THR A 81 -1.90 20.52 -0.53
C THR A 81 -0.81 21.27 -1.25
N ILE A 82 0.44 21.10 -0.81
CA ILE A 82 1.59 21.86 -1.34
C ILE A 82 2.37 21.00 -2.34
N THR A 83 2.70 19.77 -1.94
CA THR A 83 3.61 18.91 -2.70
C THR A 83 2.88 17.84 -3.49
N ASN A 84 3.43 17.40 -4.62
CA ASN A 84 2.80 16.43 -5.53
C ASN A 84 2.63 15.02 -4.91
N THR A 85 1.39 14.63 -4.60
CA THR A 85 1.05 13.38 -3.90
C THR A 85 1.12 12.13 -4.76
N PHE A 86 1.23 12.27 -6.08
CA PHE A 86 1.22 11.10 -6.96
C PHE A 86 2.34 10.14 -6.60
N CYS A 87 2.00 8.85 -6.47
CA CYS A 87 2.95 7.79 -6.13
C CYS A 87 3.50 7.89 -4.69
N ALA A 88 2.79 8.58 -3.80
CA ALA A 88 3.06 8.55 -2.38
C ALA A 88 2.67 7.18 -1.78
N GLY A 89 3.14 6.94 -0.57
CA GLY A 89 2.65 5.88 0.29
C GLY A 89 2.32 6.43 1.67
N GLY A 90 1.99 5.57 2.64
CA GLY A 90 1.71 6.04 3.98
C GLY A 90 0.95 5.04 4.83
N ALA A 91 0.71 5.41 6.08
CA ALA A 91 -0.17 4.70 6.98
C ALA A 91 -0.66 5.61 8.11
N PHE A 92 -1.67 5.16 8.84
CA PHE A 92 -2.03 5.76 10.13
C PHE A 92 -0.96 5.44 11.17
N ILE A 93 -0.55 6.42 11.98
CA ILE A 93 0.23 6.20 13.21
C ILE A 93 -0.69 6.05 14.42
N SER A 94 -0.16 5.62 15.58
CA SER A 94 -0.98 5.22 16.73
C SER A 94 -1.83 6.33 17.35
N ASN A 95 -1.53 7.61 17.07
CA ASN A 95 -2.38 8.73 17.50
C ASN A 95 -3.57 9.00 16.55
N GLY A 96 -3.75 8.20 15.50
CA GLY A 96 -4.81 8.32 14.51
C GLY A 96 -4.53 9.29 13.36
N THR A 97 -3.35 9.91 13.33
CA THR A 97 -2.92 10.73 12.18
C THR A 97 -2.57 9.82 11.01
N LEU A 98 -3.13 10.07 9.83
CA LEU A 98 -2.63 9.52 8.58
C LEU A 98 -1.40 10.32 8.16
N VAL A 99 -0.32 9.60 7.86
CA VAL A 99 0.93 10.18 7.39
C VAL A 99 1.17 9.67 5.98
N ALA A 100 0.98 10.54 4.99
CA ALA A 100 1.33 10.26 3.60
C ALA A 100 2.72 10.81 3.29
N VAL A 101 3.56 10.00 2.64
CA VAL A 101 5.00 10.22 2.51
C VAL A 101 5.47 9.98 1.08
N GLY A 102 6.45 10.77 0.65
CA GLY A 102 6.95 10.73 -0.71
C GLY A 102 5.93 11.26 -1.71
N GLY A 103 6.13 10.90 -2.97
CA GLY A 103 5.33 11.42 -4.07
C GLY A 103 6.16 11.58 -5.34
N GLN A 104 5.71 12.45 -6.22
CA GLN A 104 6.30 12.65 -7.54
C GLN A 104 7.11 13.94 -7.58
N ALA A 105 8.12 13.98 -8.45
CA ALA A 105 8.86 15.21 -8.72
C ALA A 105 7.94 16.35 -9.22
N LEU A 106 8.50 17.56 -9.33
CA LEU A 106 7.83 18.68 -9.99
C LEU A 106 7.27 18.24 -11.35
N ASP A 107 5.96 18.40 -11.53
CA ASP A 107 5.27 18.02 -12.75
C ASP A 107 4.51 19.23 -13.29
N ASN A 108 5.02 19.82 -14.37
CA ASN A 108 4.41 20.97 -15.04
C ASN A 108 3.31 20.49 -15.99
N ILE A 109 2.19 20.00 -15.46
CA ILE A 109 1.10 19.53 -16.31
C ILE A 109 0.15 20.67 -16.63
N ALA A 110 -0.12 20.84 -17.94
CA ALA A 110 -0.93 21.91 -18.48
C ALA A 110 -2.29 22.08 -17.77
N GLY A 111 -2.50 23.27 -17.18
CA GLY A 111 -3.76 23.67 -16.56
C GLY A 111 -3.96 23.23 -15.09
N GLY A 112 -2.99 22.50 -14.51
CA GLY A 112 -2.90 22.28 -13.07
C GLY A 112 -2.19 23.41 -12.33
N GLY A 113 -2.36 23.50 -11.01
CA GLY A 113 -1.52 24.33 -10.16
C GLY A 113 -0.07 23.82 -10.15
N MET A 114 0.88 24.65 -9.73
CA MET A 114 2.30 24.27 -9.64
C MET A 114 2.54 23.57 -8.30
N ALA A 115 2.29 22.26 -8.22
CA ALA A 115 2.64 21.50 -7.02
C ALA A 115 4.17 21.44 -6.86
N GLU A 116 4.64 21.52 -5.62
CA GLU A 116 6.06 21.35 -5.28
C GLU A 116 6.51 19.89 -5.39
N ASP A 117 7.82 19.64 -5.34
CA ASP A 117 8.38 18.29 -5.39
C ASP A 117 7.89 17.44 -4.21
N GLY A 118 7.15 16.38 -4.51
CA GLY A 118 6.57 15.50 -3.52
C GLY A 118 7.48 14.40 -3.02
N ARG A 119 8.63 14.15 -3.66
CA ARG A 119 9.45 12.97 -3.32
C ARG A 119 9.97 12.98 -1.87
N MET A 120 10.07 14.16 -1.23
CA MET A 120 10.42 14.26 0.19
C MET A 120 9.22 14.70 1.06
N GLY A 121 8.02 14.81 0.48
CA GLY A 121 6.85 15.34 1.17
C GLY A 121 6.40 14.47 2.34
N ILE A 122 6.00 15.12 3.42
CA ILE A 122 5.26 14.52 4.54
C ILE A 122 3.96 15.31 4.70
N ARG A 123 2.84 14.59 4.60
CA ARG A 123 1.48 15.12 4.67
C ARG A 123 0.77 14.51 5.86
N LEU A 124 0.35 15.36 6.79
CA LEU A 124 -0.32 14.94 8.01
C LEU A 124 -1.81 15.23 7.90
N PHE A 125 -2.63 14.19 8.00
CA PHE A 125 -4.08 14.33 8.13
C PHE A 125 -4.48 13.78 9.50
N GLY A 126 -4.86 14.68 10.41
CA GLY A 126 -5.21 14.33 11.78
C GLY A 126 -6.54 13.57 11.88
N PRO A 127 -6.92 13.11 13.09
CA PRO A 127 -8.24 12.54 13.31
C PRO A 127 -9.35 13.57 13.01
N CYS A 128 -10.03 13.40 11.88
CA CYS A 128 -11.20 14.20 11.51
C CYS A 128 -12.45 13.60 12.17
N THR A 129 -12.91 14.20 13.27
CA THR A 129 -14.02 13.64 14.09
C THR A 129 -15.40 14.09 13.63
N SER A 130 -15.49 15.07 12.74
CA SER A 130 -16.76 15.56 12.20
C SER A 130 -17.28 14.66 11.09
N ALA A 131 -18.55 14.28 11.13
CA ALA A 131 -19.16 13.46 10.08
C ALA A 131 -19.23 14.17 8.72
N ASP A 132 -19.19 15.49 8.70
CA ASP A 132 -19.25 16.35 7.50
C ASP A 132 -17.86 16.85 7.05
N GLY A 133 -16.78 16.30 7.61
CA GLY A 133 -15.41 16.66 7.22
C GLY A 133 -15.01 18.10 7.52
N SER A 134 -15.66 18.76 8.49
CA SER A 134 -15.37 20.14 8.90
C SER A 134 -14.70 20.26 10.27
N GLY A 135 -13.92 21.32 10.46
CA GLY A 135 -13.31 21.63 11.75
C GLY A 135 -11.90 21.03 11.95
N PRO A 136 -11.39 21.06 13.19
CA PRO A 136 -9.99 20.72 13.47
C PRO A 136 -9.65 19.29 13.05
N GLY A 137 -8.52 19.12 12.37
CA GLY A 137 -8.02 17.81 11.95
C GLY A 137 -8.59 17.31 10.62
N CYS A 138 -9.54 18.01 10.00
CA CYS A 138 -10.09 17.67 8.68
C CYS A 138 -9.37 18.37 7.52
N THR A 139 -8.10 18.72 7.71
CA THR A 139 -7.23 19.37 6.73
C THR A 139 -5.92 18.61 6.61
N VAL A 140 -5.24 18.75 5.47
CA VAL A 140 -3.86 18.28 5.33
C VAL A 140 -2.92 19.36 5.85
N PHE A 141 -1.96 18.97 6.67
CA PHE A 141 -0.85 19.82 7.08
C PHE A 141 0.43 19.39 6.36
N GLU A 142 1.11 20.36 5.78
CA GLU A 142 2.40 20.24 5.10
C GLU A 142 3.28 21.41 5.50
N ASP A 143 4.57 21.14 5.69
CA ASP A 143 5.61 22.17 5.81
C ASP A 143 6.87 21.63 5.13
N PRO A 144 6.99 21.73 3.79
CA PRO A 144 8.12 21.13 3.07
C PRO A 144 9.49 21.71 3.47
N GLU A 145 9.53 22.89 4.08
CA GLU A 145 10.78 23.52 4.54
C GLU A 145 11.34 22.84 5.80
N THR A 146 10.48 22.33 6.69
CA THR A 146 10.91 21.78 7.99
C THR A 146 10.44 20.35 8.28
N LEU A 147 9.40 19.88 7.57
CA LEU A 147 8.75 18.59 7.71
C LEU A 147 8.88 17.79 6.40
N HIS A 148 10.06 17.21 6.20
CA HIS A 148 10.37 16.43 4.99
C HIS A 148 11.13 15.14 5.34
N LEU A 149 11.09 14.17 4.42
CA LEU A 149 11.88 12.94 4.50
C LEU A 149 13.38 13.24 4.43
N VAL A 150 14.21 12.28 4.85
CA VAL A 150 15.67 12.38 4.74
C VAL A 150 16.14 12.23 3.30
N VAL A 151 15.47 11.38 2.53
CA VAL A 151 15.79 11.08 1.12
C VAL A 151 14.53 11.15 0.25
N THR A 152 14.73 11.35 -1.06
CA THR A 152 13.64 11.32 -2.05
C THR A 152 13.06 9.91 -2.19
N ARG A 153 11.73 9.80 -2.21
CA ARG A 153 11.01 8.52 -2.36
C ARG A 153 9.79 8.67 -3.27
N TRP A 154 9.85 7.98 -4.41
CA TRP A 154 8.74 7.66 -5.29
C TRP A 154 8.35 6.18 -5.09
N TYR A 155 7.07 5.87 -4.89
CA TYR A 155 6.56 4.54 -4.48
C TYR A 155 7.15 3.95 -3.17
N PRO A 156 7.21 4.71 -2.05
CA PRO A 156 7.57 4.14 -0.74
C PRO A 156 6.40 3.38 -0.09
N THR A 157 6.68 2.36 0.70
CA THR A 157 5.69 1.78 1.61
C THR A 157 5.74 2.47 2.98
N GLY A 158 4.58 2.87 3.51
CA GLY A 158 4.43 3.26 4.91
C GLY A 158 3.88 2.09 5.75
N LEU A 159 4.45 1.86 6.93
CA LEU A 159 4.01 0.82 7.85
C LEU A 159 4.01 1.34 9.28
N ARG A 160 2.86 1.31 9.96
CA ARG A 160 2.83 1.57 11.41
C ARG A 160 3.48 0.42 12.16
N ILE A 161 4.46 0.73 13.00
CA ILE A 161 5.23 -0.25 13.77
C ILE A 161 4.80 -0.28 15.25
N PRO A 162 5.26 -1.26 16.07
CA PRO A 162 4.73 -1.48 17.43
C PRO A 162 4.82 -0.29 18.38
N ASP A 163 5.86 0.55 18.27
CA ASP A 163 5.99 1.78 19.06
C ASP A 163 4.97 2.87 18.67
N GLY A 164 4.25 2.66 17.58
CA GLY A 164 3.21 3.53 17.04
C GLY A 164 3.68 4.55 16.01
N SER A 165 4.98 4.64 15.74
CA SER A 165 5.55 5.45 14.66
C SER A 165 5.36 4.81 13.29
N LEU A 166 5.70 5.56 12.25
CA LEU A 166 5.70 5.10 10.86
C LEU A 166 7.11 4.68 10.47
N MET A 167 7.26 3.45 9.98
CA MET A 167 8.41 3.02 9.21
C MET A 167 8.15 3.29 7.73
N ILE A 168 9.10 3.93 7.06
CA ILE A 168 9.03 4.33 5.66
C ILE A 168 10.05 3.52 4.89
N ILE A 169 9.60 2.81 3.86
CA ILE A 169 10.33 1.70 3.29
C ILE A 169 10.48 1.88 1.78
N GLY A 170 11.72 1.84 1.31
CA GLY A 170 11.97 1.71 -0.13
C GLY A 170 11.64 2.97 -0.93
N GLY A 171 11.40 2.75 -2.22
CA GLY A 171 11.09 3.79 -3.20
C GLY A 171 12.24 4.02 -4.19
N SER A 172 12.07 5.02 -5.03
CA SER A 172 13.10 5.47 -5.98
C SER A 172 13.30 6.98 -5.90
N ASP A 173 14.49 7.43 -6.25
CA ASP A 173 14.79 8.84 -6.45
C ASP A 173 14.06 9.44 -7.64
N ILE A 174 13.70 8.63 -8.64
CA ILE A 174 13.11 9.11 -9.88
C ILE A 174 11.94 8.23 -10.31
N LEU A 175 11.14 8.74 -11.25
CA LEU A 175 10.18 7.91 -11.96
C LEU A 175 10.92 6.80 -12.73
N THR A 176 10.50 5.56 -12.54
CA THR A 176 11.04 4.41 -13.25
C THR A 176 10.02 3.27 -13.38
N THR A 177 10.15 2.42 -14.40
CA THR A 177 9.39 1.15 -14.45
C THR A 177 10.08 0.05 -13.66
N PHE A 178 11.41 0.00 -13.77
CA PHE A 178 12.27 -1.00 -13.14
C PHE A 178 13.33 -0.27 -12.36
N ASN A 179 13.42 -0.54 -11.07
CA ASN A 179 14.36 0.15 -10.20
C ASN A 179 15.79 -0.35 -10.44
N ALA A 180 16.77 0.48 -10.10
CA ALA A 180 18.19 0.14 -10.26
C ALA A 180 19.02 0.65 -9.08
N LEU A 181 20.18 0.05 -8.84
CA LEU A 181 21.02 0.33 -7.67
C LEU A 181 21.32 1.83 -7.43
N ASN A 182 21.49 2.60 -8.50
CA ASN A 182 21.86 4.01 -8.43
C ASN A 182 20.68 4.98 -8.27
N ILE A 183 19.44 4.48 -8.30
CA ILE A 183 18.20 5.26 -8.14
C ILE A 183 17.26 4.67 -7.08
N SER A 184 17.58 3.49 -6.54
CA SER A 184 16.74 2.80 -5.58
C SER A 184 17.06 3.25 -4.17
N GLN A 185 16.02 3.61 -3.42
CA GLN A 185 16.14 3.82 -1.98
C GLN A 185 16.12 2.48 -1.25
N ASN A 186 17.24 1.76 -1.30
CA ASN A 186 17.43 0.49 -0.59
C ASN A 186 17.67 0.71 0.91
N ASN A 187 16.77 1.42 1.57
CA ASN A 187 16.87 1.83 2.97
C ASN A 187 15.49 2.15 3.59
N TYR A 188 15.51 2.38 4.90
CA TYR A 188 14.36 2.74 5.72
C TYR A 188 14.61 4.04 6.48
N GLU A 189 13.54 4.78 6.78
CA GLU A 189 13.55 5.88 7.74
C GLU A 189 12.24 5.89 8.55
N PHE A 190 12.14 6.76 9.57
CA PHE A 190 11.01 6.76 10.50
C PHE A 190 10.37 8.13 10.64
N PHE A 191 9.05 8.14 10.85
CA PHE A 191 8.29 9.32 11.21
C PHE A 191 7.44 9.10 12.48
N PRO A 192 7.59 9.92 13.53
CA PRO A 192 8.66 10.90 13.71
C PRO A 192 10.07 10.24 13.68
N PRO A 193 11.14 11.01 13.41
CA PRO A 193 12.50 10.50 13.51
C PRO A 193 12.76 9.90 14.89
N ARG A 194 13.52 8.79 14.93
CA ARG A 194 13.96 8.18 16.18
C ARG A 194 15.07 9.04 16.80
N ALA A 195 15.12 9.08 18.12
CA ALA A 195 16.12 9.85 18.85
C ALA A 195 17.54 9.39 18.48
N GLY A 196 18.38 10.30 17.99
CA GLY A 196 19.73 10.02 17.52
C GLY A 196 19.81 9.48 16.08
N GLU A 197 18.68 9.37 15.39
CA GLU A 197 18.58 8.97 13.97
C GLU A 197 18.05 10.11 13.08
N GLU A 198 18.01 11.35 13.60
CA GLU A 198 17.60 12.52 12.84
C GLU A 198 18.49 12.70 11.60
N GLY A 199 17.88 12.81 10.42
CA GLY A 199 18.62 12.96 9.17
C GLY A 199 19.37 11.70 8.72
N THR A 200 19.05 10.52 9.26
CA THR A 200 19.69 9.26 8.89
C THR A 200 18.70 8.26 8.27
N VAL A 201 19.24 7.35 7.46
CA VAL A 201 18.49 6.21 6.90
C VAL A 201 19.21 4.91 7.24
N ARG A 202 18.45 3.82 7.40
CA ARG A 202 18.99 2.49 7.69
C ARG A 202 19.07 1.66 6.40
N PRO A 203 20.24 1.17 5.97
CA PRO A 203 20.36 0.41 4.73
C PRO A 203 19.63 -0.94 4.82
N SER A 204 19.13 -1.42 3.68
CA SER A 204 18.44 -2.70 3.55
C SER A 204 19.11 -3.58 2.50
N LYS A 205 19.70 -4.70 2.95
CA LYS A 205 20.20 -5.72 2.04
C LYS A 205 19.03 -6.40 1.29
N PHE A 206 17.91 -6.64 1.96
CA PHE A 206 16.69 -7.18 1.33
C PHE A 206 16.19 -6.34 0.15
N LEU A 207 16.07 -5.03 0.29
CA LEU A 207 15.63 -4.18 -0.83
C LEU A 207 16.64 -4.19 -1.98
N ASN A 208 17.93 -4.29 -1.67
CA ASN A 208 18.99 -4.43 -2.67
C ASN A 208 18.90 -5.76 -3.44
N ASP A 209 18.64 -6.86 -2.74
CA ASP A 209 18.53 -8.20 -3.33
C ASP A 209 17.24 -8.40 -4.15
N THR A 210 16.23 -7.55 -3.95
CA THR A 210 14.92 -7.67 -4.60
C THR A 210 14.73 -6.73 -5.80
N LEU A 211 15.79 -6.04 -6.22
CA LEU A 211 15.80 -5.36 -7.52
C LEU A 211 15.52 -6.33 -8.68
N PRO A 212 14.97 -5.85 -9.81
CA PRO A 212 14.58 -4.46 -10.09
C PRO A 212 13.13 -4.11 -9.66
N ALA A 213 12.35 -5.08 -9.18
CA ALA A 213 10.93 -4.91 -8.85
C ALA A 213 10.69 -4.80 -7.33
N ASN A 214 11.25 -3.75 -6.72
CA ASN A 214 11.25 -3.56 -5.25
C ASN A 214 10.50 -2.31 -4.74
N LEU A 215 9.73 -1.64 -5.60
CA LEU A 215 8.90 -0.50 -5.20
C LEU A 215 7.62 -0.99 -4.50
N PHE A 216 7.07 -0.17 -3.60
CA PHE A 216 5.97 -0.53 -2.69
C PHE A 216 6.10 -1.94 -2.06
N PRO A 217 7.22 -2.28 -1.40
CA PRO A 217 7.38 -3.60 -0.80
C PRO A 217 6.22 -3.87 0.18
N ARG A 218 5.55 -5.01 0.02
CA ARG A 218 4.38 -5.35 0.85
C ARG A 218 4.87 -5.70 2.25
N SER A 219 4.52 -4.86 3.22
CA SER A 219 5.13 -4.91 4.56
C SER A 219 4.07 -4.89 5.64
N MET A 220 4.27 -5.69 6.70
CA MET A 220 3.23 -6.02 7.67
C MET A 220 3.86 -6.32 9.02
N VAL A 221 3.29 -5.79 10.10
CA VAL A 221 3.71 -6.13 11.46
C VAL A 221 3.10 -7.47 11.87
N LEU A 222 3.94 -8.40 12.31
CA LEU A 222 3.55 -9.69 12.86
C LEU A 222 3.20 -9.55 14.36
N PRO A 223 2.43 -10.49 14.95
CA PRO A 223 2.14 -10.50 16.39
C PRO A 223 3.37 -10.49 17.29
N SER A 224 4.52 -10.96 16.78
CA SER A 224 5.82 -10.88 17.48
C SER A 224 6.40 -9.47 17.59
N GLY A 225 5.87 -8.50 16.84
CA GLY A 225 6.42 -7.16 16.70
C GLY A 225 7.44 -7.01 15.56
N HIS A 226 7.89 -8.10 14.95
CA HIS A 226 8.77 -8.07 13.77
C HIS A 226 7.98 -7.77 12.50
N VAL A 227 8.69 -7.35 11.45
CA VAL A 227 8.09 -7.02 10.15
C VAL A 227 8.28 -8.18 9.18
N LEU A 228 7.19 -8.67 8.60
CA LEU A 228 7.26 -9.43 7.35
C LEU A 228 7.29 -8.44 6.19
N MET A 229 8.24 -8.62 5.27
CA MET A 229 8.37 -7.83 4.06
C MET A 229 8.45 -8.76 2.85
N ILE A 230 7.70 -8.42 1.79
CA ILE A 230 7.64 -9.15 0.53
C ILE A 230 7.90 -8.16 -0.60
N SER A 231 8.91 -8.45 -1.41
CA SER A 231 9.37 -7.58 -2.50
C SER A 231 9.87 -8.44 -3.64
N ASN A 232 9.56 -8.06 -4.88
CA ASN A 232 9.73 -8.90 -6.05
C ASN A 232 9.06 -10.28 -5.84
N ASN A 233 9.83 -11.37 -5.74
CA ASN A 233 9.36 -12.72 -5.41
C ASN A 233 9.92 -13.23 -4.05
N GLN A 234 10.64 -12.39 -3.30
CA GLN A 234 11.32 -12.81 -2.07
C GLN A 234 10.61 -12.24 -0.84
N SER A 235 10.82 -12.89 0.30
CA SER A 235 10.31 -12.40 1.59
C SER A 235 11.37 -12.49 2.70
N VAL A 236 11.27 -11.58 3.66
CA VAL A 236 12.13 -11.54 4.85
C VAL A 236 11.32 -11.20 6.08
N ILE A 237 11.78 -11.69 7.22
CA ILE A 237 11.36 -11.19 8.53
C ILE A 237 12.48 -10.38 9.12
N TYR A 238 12.13 -9.16 9.48
CA TYR A 238 13.06 -8.12 9.86
C TYR A 238 12.75 -7.66 11.28
N ASP A 239 13.79 -7.59 12.10
CA ASP A 239 13.76 -6.96 13.41
C ASP A 239 14.15 -5.50 13.25
N ILE A 240 13.18 -4.63 13.51
CA ILE A 240 13.35 -3.18 13.42
C ILE A 240 14.28 -2.67 14.51
N GLU A 241 14.24 -3.21 15.72
CA GLU A 241 14.98 -2.63 16.84
C GLU A 241 16.48 -2.95 16.74
N THR A 242 16.82 -4.17 16.32
CA THR A 242 18.22 -4.58 16.12
C THR A 242 18.74 -4.26 14.73
N ASN A 243 17.88 -3.81 13.81
CA ASN A 243 18.21 -3.58 12.40
C ASN A 243 18.78 -4.85 11.73
N THR A 244 18.12 -6.00 11.92
CA THR A 244 18.59 -7.29 11.41
C THR A 244 17.53 -8.06 10.66
N GLU A 245 17.91 -8.68 9.55
CA GLU A 245 17.12 -9.72 8.90
C GLU A 245 17.18 -10.99 9.74
N LEU A 246 16.07 -11.37 10.37
CA LEU A 246 15.98 -12.58 11.18
C LEU A 246 15.93 -13.82 10.29
N GLN A 247 15.16 -13.76 9.20
CA GLN A 247 14.99 -14.91 8.33
C GLN A 247 14.53 -14.55 6.92
N ARG A 248 15.21 -15.11 5.91
CA ARG A 248 14.69 -15.17 4.54
C ARG A 248 13.76 -16.36 4.38
N LEU A 249 12.61 -16.13 3.76
CA LEU A 249 11.65 -17.19 3.45
C LEU A 249 11.93 -17.73 2.04
N PRO A 250 11.45 -18.94 1.70
CA PRO A 250 11.45 -19.40 0.33
C PRO A 250 10.80 -18.39 -0.61
N GLU A 251 11.30 -18.30 -1.83
CA GLU A 251 10.70 -17.46 -2.87
C GLU A 251 9.26 -17.88 -3.14
N LEU A 252 8.46 -16.92 -3.63
CA LEU A 252 7.12 -17.22 -4.11
C LEU A 252 7.20 -18.27 -5.23
N PRO A 253 6.34 -19.30 -5.18
CA PRO A 253 6.40 -20.41 -6.11
C PRO A 253 6.11 -19.96 -7.55
N ASN A 254 6.47 -20.82 -8.50
CA ASN A 254 6.24 -20.64 -9.94
C ASN A 254 6.88 -19.37 -10.55
N GLY A 255 7.87 -18.79 -9.86
CA GLY A 255 8.58 -17.59 -10.33
C GLY A 255 7.70 -16.35 -10.36
N VAL A 256 6.64 -16.30 -9.55
CA VAL A 256 5.72 -15.17 -9.48
C VAL A 256 6.35 -14.00 -8.72
N ARG A 257 6.24 -12.82 -9.31
CA ARG A 257 6.70 -11.54 -8.76
C ARG A 257 5.49 -10.67 -8.47
N ILE A 258 5.51 -9.99 -7.32
CA ILE A 258 4.40 -9.14 -6.88
C ILE A 258 4.78 -7.66 -6.76
N GLY A 259 6.09 -7.34 -6.75
CA GLY A 259 6.56 -5.96 -6.72
C GLY A 259 6.23 -5.23 -8.03
N VAL A 260 6.12 -3.90 -7.97
CA VAL A 260 5.91 -3.06 -9.16
C VAL A 260 7.04 -3.35 -10.16
N PRO A 261 6.76 -3.54 -11.46
CA PRO A 261 5.47 -3.32 -12.16
C PRO A 261 4.61 -4.59 -12.34
N PHE A 262 4.90 -5.68 -11.62
CA PHE A 262 4.14 -6.92 -11.75
C PHE A 262 2.85 -6.91 -10.94
N ASP A 263 2.78 -6.09 -9.89
CA ASP A 263 1.58 -5.70 -9.14
C ASP A 263 0.70 -6.85 -8.61
N GLY A 264 1.30 -7.67 -7.75
CA GLY A 264 0.55 -8.58 -6.87
C GLY A 264 0.18 -7.93 -5.54
N PHE A 265 -0.72 -8.54 -4.77
CA PHE A 265 -1.07 -8.07 -3.44
C PHE A 265 -0.64 -9.06 -2.37
N ALA A 266 -0.43 -8.55 -1.15
CA ALA A 266 -0.27 -9.37 0.04
C ALA A 266 -1.14 -8.83 1.18
N GLN A 267 -1.86 -9.71 1.86
CA GLN A 267 -2.80 -9.34 2.92
C GLN A 267 -2.68 -10.28 4.12
N LEU A 268 -2.69 -9.70 5.32
CA LEU A 268 -2.64 -10.44 6.58
C LEU A 268 -4.07 -10.82 6.84
N LEU A 269 -4.34 -12.12 6.87
CA LEU A 269 -5.65 -12.61 7.20
C LEU A 269 -5.97 -12.26 8.66
N PRO A 270 -7.26 -12.08 9.00
CA PRO A 270 -7.67 -11.79 10.36
C PRO A 270 -7.03 -12.75 11.36
N LEU A 271 -6.39 -12.20 12.38
CA LEU A 271 -5.80 -12.99 13.45
C LEU A 271 -6.92 -13.58 14.31
N SER A 272 -6.97 -14.89 14.42
CA SER A 272 -7.94 -15.61 15.25
C SER A 272 -7.25 -16.34 16.39
N GLY A 273 -7.79 -16.21 17.60
CA GLY A 273 -7.33 -16.96 18.76
C GLY A 273 -7.57 -18.48 18.64
N PRO A 274 -6.96 -19.29 19.53
CA PRO A 274 -6.19 -18.85 20.70
C PRO A 274 -4.76 -18.41 20.37
N ASP A 275 -4.17 -18.91 19.29
CA ASP A 275 -2.73 -18.75 19.03
C ASP A 275 -2.38 -17.51 18.18
N TYR A 276 -3.39 -16.84 17.60
CA TYR A 276 -3.24 -15.67 16.74
C TYR A 276 -2.17 -15.85 15.65
N GLU A 277 -2.10 -17.06 15.10
CA GLU A 277 -1.11 -17.45 14.09
C GLU A 277 -1.25 -16.56 12.84
N PRO A 278 -0.26 -15.72 12.52
CA PRO A 278 -0.36 -14.82 11.38
C PRO A 278 -0.21 -15.61 10.07
N THR A 279 -1.17 -15.38 9.19
CA THR A 279 -1.19 -15.98 7.86
C THR A 279 -1.37 -14.90 6.82
N VAL A 280 -0.41 -14.81 5.91
CA VAL A 280 -0.40 -13.81 4.82
C VAL A 280 -0.74 -14.50 3.51
N LEU A 281 -1.75 -13.97 2.83
CA LEU A 281 -2.13 -14.39 1.50
C LEU A 281 -1.43 -13.48 0.49
N VAL A 282 -0.72 -14.08 -0.47
CA VAL A 282 0.00 -13.38 -1.53
C VAL A 282 -0.55 -13.83 -2.87
N CYS A 283 -1.17 -12.93 -3.63
CA CYS A 283 -1.91 -13.30 -4.83
C CYS A 283 -1.64 -12.36 -6.00
N GLY A 284 -1.89 -12.86 -7.21
CA GLY A 284 -1.76 -12.06 -8.43
C GLY A 284 -0.30 -11.94 -8.85
N GLY A 285 0.08 -10.77 -9.36
CA GLY A 285 1.42 -10.55 -9.87
C GLY A 285 1.62 -11.20 -11.25
N SER A 286 2.87 -11.43 -11.61
CA SER A 286 3.26 -11.98 -12.91
C SER A 286 4.46 -12.93 -12.79
N ASN A 287 4.52 -13.95 -13.66
CA ASN A 287 5.68 -14.83 -13.77
C ASN A 287 6.65 -14.41 -14.90
N LYS A 288 6.43 -13.22 -15.49
CA LYS A 288 7.38 -12.64 -16.44
C LYS A 288 8.73 -12.41 -15.73
N PRO A 289 9.86 -12.59 -16.44
CA PRO A 289 11.18 -12.45 -15.83
C PRO A 289 11.50 -10.97 -15.53
N ASP A 290 12.40 -10.72 -14.59
CA ASP A 290 12.90 -9.37 -14.28
C ASP A 290 13.61 -8.68 -15.46
N THR A 291 14.00 -9.46 -16.48
CA THR A 291 14.65 -8.95 -17.69
C THR A 291 13.66 -8.49 -18.76
N ILE A 292 12.35 -8.59 -18.51
CA ILE A 292 11.34 -8.14 -19.47
C ILE A 292 11.46 -6.63 -19.71
N THR A 293 11.28 -6.20 -20.95
CA THR A 293 11.27 -4.79 -21.31
C THR A 293 9.86 -4.21 -21.27
N LEU A 294 9.75 -2.90 -21.11
CA LEU A 294 8.45 -2.21 -21.15
C LEU A 294 7.69 -2.45 -22.46
N ALA A 295 8.40 -2.64 -23.59
CA ALA A 295 7.79 -2.90 -24.89
C ALA A 295 7.16 -4.31 -24.99
N GLU A 296 7.61 -5.25 -24.18
CA GLU A 296 7.09 -6.62 -24.10
C GLU A 296 5.96 -6.74 -23.06
N MET A 297 5.73 -5.70 -22.28
CA MET A 297 4.63 -5.61 -21.32
C MET A 297 3.37 -5.11 -22.01
N SER A 298 2.24 -5.68 -21.63
CA SER A 298 0.92 -5.34 -22.15
C SER A 298 -0.07 -5.23 -21.02
N VAL A 299 -0.91 -4.20 -21.05
CA VAL A 299 -2.04 -4.05 -20.12
C VAL A 299 -3.11 -5.15 -20.29
N ASN A 300 -3.02 -5.92 -21.37
CA ASN A 300 -3.89 -7.07 -21.63
C ASN A 300 -3.30 -8.40 -21.14
N ASP A 301 -2.06 -8.40 -20.63
CA ASP A 301 -1.49 -9.61 -20.04
C ASP A 301 -2.24 -9.97 -18.76
N SER A 302 -2.72 -11.21 -18.69
CA SER A 302 -3.39 -11.70 -17.48
C SER A 302 -2.41 -11.75 -16.30
N ALA A 303 -2.82 -11.18 -15.17
CA ALA A 303 -2.17 -11.47 -13.89
C ALA A 303 -2.26 -12.97 -13.58
N THR A 304 -1.31 -13.49 -12.80
CA THR A 304 -1.36 -14.89 -12.39
C THR A 304 -2.58 -15.15 -11.50
N THR A 305 -3.16 -16.35 -11.59
CA THR A 305 -4.20 -16.79 -10.66
C THR A 305 -3.62 -17.40 -9.38
N GLN A 306 -2.30 -17.33 -9.18
CA GLN A 306 -1.63 -17.90 -8.02
C GLN A 306 -2.01 -17.13 -6.75
N CYS A 307 -2.23 -17.89 -5.68
CA CYS A 307 -2.40 -17.39 -4.33
C CYS A 307 -1.59 -18.26 -3.37
N SER A 308 -0.47 -17.74 -2.88
CA SER A 308 0.41 -18.41 -1.93
C SER A 308 0.05 -18.01 -0.50
N ARG A 309 0.15 -18.96 0.43
CA ARG A 309 -0.06 -18.72 1.85
C ARG A 309 1.27 -18.80 2.60
N ILE A 310 1.64 -17.71 3.27
CA ILE A 310 2.79 -17.66 4.17
C ILE A 310 2.26 -17.68 5.60
N THR A 311 2.56 -18.74 6.33
CA THR A 311 2.17 -18.89 7.73
C THR A 311 3.40 -18.84 8.62
N VAL A 312 3.41 -17.94 9.60
CA VAL A 312 4.52 -17.75 10.55
C VAL A 312 4.17 -18.41 11.88
N LYS A 313 4.86 -19.49 12.26
CA LYS A 313 4.65 -20.16 13.54
C LYS A 313 5.55 -19.59 14.64
N THR A 314 4.96 -19.31 15.79
CA THR A 314 5.63 -18.69 16.95
C THR A 314 6.55 -19.64 17.72
N SER A 315 6.33 -20.96 17.68
CA SER A 315 7.04 -21.91 18.55
C SER A 315 8.39 -22.42 18.02
N ALA A 316 8.80 -22.05 16.80
CA ALA A 316 10.01 -22.59 16.19
C ALA A 316 10.76 -21.65 15.23
N HIS A 317 10.27 -20.42 14.99
CA HIS A 317 10.71 -19.62 13.83
C HIS A 317 10.70 -20.46 12.54
N GLU A 318 9.69 -21.31 12.39
CA GLU A 318 9.57 -22.21 11.25
C GLU A 318 8.44 -21.70 10.34
N PHE A 319 8.75 -21.58 9.06
CA PHE A 319 7.92 -20.90 8.07
C PHE A 319 7.46 -21.90 7.04
N HIS A 320 6.15 -22.12 6.97
CA HIS A 320 5.59 -23.00 5.95
C HIS A 320 4.89 -22.15 4.89
N VAL A 321 5.41 -22.24 3.66
CA VAL A 321 4.68 -21.80 2.47
C VAL A 321 3.79 -22.97 2.06
N ALA A 322 2.49 -22.87 2.32
CA ALA A 322 1.52 -23.85 1.85
C ALA A 322 0.82 -23.28 0.61
N VAL A 323 0.78 -24.07 -0.46
CA VAL A 323 0.03 -23.75 -1.68
C VAL A 323 -1.11 -24.77 -1.77
N PRO A 324 -2.38 -24.35 -1.74
CA PRO A 324 -3.47 -25.15 -2.29
C PRO A 324 -3.46 -25.11 -3.82
#